data_AF-A0A0D0ANN5-F1
#
_entry.id   AF-A0A0D0ANN5-F1
#
_cell.length_a   1.000
_cell.length_b   1.000
_cell.length_c   1.000
_cell.angle_alpha   90.00
_cell.angle_beta   90.00
_cell.angle_gamma   90.00
#
_symmetry.space_group_name_H-M   'P 1'
#
loop_
_entity.id
_entity.type
_entity.pdbx_description
1 polymer ?
#
loop_
_entity_poly.entity_id
_entity_poly.type
_entity_poly.pdbx_seq_one_letter_code
_entity_poly.pdbx_strand_id
1 'polypeptide(L)'
;MSELARNYYDSLQKEGLSPPDEREEALESTLNTIMIKLSPMNKQELEKPLTKTNIDEVLRLLPNRKAPGIDGMPYEFWKWLQEKSKAIPKKHGEDSPFDLTDCLTAVFNNIEKHGVLNDSGFAEGLLHPLYKKNDR
;
A
#
# COMPACT_ATOMS: atom_id res chain seq x y z
N MET A 1 -8.15 19.85 -22.80
CA MET A 1 -8.63 18.46 -23.06
C MET A 1 -8.55 17.60 -21.79
N SER A 2 -7.40 17.56 -21.09
CA SER A 2 -7.25 16.86 -19.81
C SER A 2 -8.20 17.35 -18.71
N GLU A 3 -8.40 18.67 -18.59
CA GLU A 3 -9.28 19.25 -17.57
C GLU A 3 -10.76 18.93 -17.80
N LEU A 4 -11.21 18.93 -19.05
CA LEU A 4 -12.60 18.59 -19.39
C LEU A 4 -12.91 17.13 -19.06
N ALA A 5 -11.98 16.22 -19.39
CA ALA A 5 -12.09 14.81 -19.04
C ALA A 5 -12.04 14.61 -17.52
N ARG A 6 -11.09 15.26 -16.82
CA ARG A 6 -11.00 15.22 -15.35
C ARG A 6 -12.32 15.66 -14.71
N ASN A 7 -12.81 16.84 -15.07
CA ASN A 7 -14.01 17.39 -14.46
C ASN A 7 -15.25 16.52 -14.74
N TYR A 8 -15.34 15.94 -15.95
CA TYR A 8 -16.40 14.99 -16.28
C TYR A 8 -16.34 13.74 -15.39
N TYR A 9 -15.17 13.09 -15.28
CA TYR A 9 -15.03 11.89 -14.44
C TYR A 9 -15.20 12.20 -12.94
N ASP A 10 -14.71 13.34 -12.46
CA ASP A 10 -14.91 13.78 -11.07
C ASP A 10 -16.40 14.01 -10.75
N SER A 11 -17.16 14.56 -11.70
CA SER A 11 -18.61 14.71 -11.54
C SER A 11 -19.34 13.37 -11.56
N LEU A 12 -18.94 12.45 -12.46
CA LEU A 12 -19.53 11.12 -12.58
C LEU A 12 -19.33 10.29 -11.31
N GLN A 13 -18.18 10.42 -10.64
CA GLN A 13 -17.91 9.74 -9.37
C GLN A 13 -18.78 10.21 -8.20
N LYS A 14 -19.37 11.41 -8.32
CA LYS A 14 -20.24 12.01 -7.29
C LYS A 14 -21.72 11.80 -7.57
N GLU A 15 -22.07 11.38 -8.79
CA GLU A 15 -23.44 11.21 -9.22
C GLU A 15 -24.06 9.95 -8.59
N GLY A 16 -25.25 10.09 -7.99
CA GLY A 16 -25.95 8.97 -7.35
C GLY A 16 -25.38 8.51 -6.02
N LEU A 17 -24.44 9.25 -5.42
CA LEU A 17 -24.00 8.97 -4.05
C LEU A 17 -25.12 9.31 -3.05
N SER A 18 -25.48 8.34 -2.22
CA SER A 18 -26.36 8.57 -1.07
C SER A 18 -25.74 9.58 -0.09
N PRO A 19 -26.57 10.32 0.66
CA PRO A 19 -26.13 11.14 1.78
C PRO A 19 -25.20 10.37 2.73
N PRO A 20 -24.26 11.04 3.43
CA PRO A 20 -23.30 10.38 4.31
C PRO A 20 -23.95 9.42 5.33
N ASP A 21 -25.05 9.84 5.95
CA ASP A 21 -25.75 9.06 6.97
C ASP A 21 -26.37 7.78 6.38
N GLU A 22 -27.09 7.90 5.24
CA GLU A 22 -27.66 6.74 4.54
C GLU A 22 -26.59 5.75 4.06
N ARG A 23 -25.43 6.28 3.63
CA ARG A 23 -24.29 5.45 3.22
C ARG A 23 -23.67 4.71 4.41
N GLU A 24 -23.59 5.35 5.57
CA GLU A 24 -23.06 4.72 6.78
C GLU A 24 -24.00 3.62 7.28
N GLU A 25 -25.31 3.85 7.27
CA GLU A 25 -26.33 2.83 7.56
C GLU A 25 -26.26 1.65 6.57
N ALA A 26 -26.14 1.93 5.27
CA ALA A 26 -26.01 0.90 4.25
C ALA A 26 -24.71 0.09 4.40
N LEU A 27 -23.62 0.76 4.78
CA LEU A 27 -22.33 0.12 5.04
C LEU A 27 -22.40 -0.79 6.27
N GLU A 28 -22.98 -0.33 7.38
CA GLU A 28 -23.16 -1.13 8.58
C GLU A 28 -24.07 -2.35 8.31
N SER A 29 -25.20 -2.13 7.63
CA SER A 29 -26.11 -3.20 7.19
C SER A 29 -25.37 -4.25 6.35
N THR A 30 -24.57 -3.81 5.37
CA THR A 30 -23.78 -4.70 4.51
C THR A 30 -22.74 -5.48 5.33
N LEU A 31 -22.00 -4.82 6.22
CA LEU A 31 -21.00 -5.48 7.07
C LEU A 31 -21.63 -6.51 8.02
N ASN A 32 -22.86 -6.26 8.47
CA ASN A 32 -23.61 -7.19 9.32
C ASN A 32 -24.05 -8.46 8.58
N THR A 33 -24.18 -8.43 7.24
CA THR A 33 -24.45 -9.65 6.45
C THR A 33 -23.25 -10.61 6.40
N ILE A 34 -22.04 -10.13 6.69
CA ILE A 34 -20.81 -10.94 6.62
C ILE A 34 -20.74 -11.84 7.86
N MET A 35 -21.26 -13.06 7.72
CA MET A 35 -21.28 -14.08 8.78
C MET A 35 -19.90 -14.71 9.05
N ILE A 36 -19.04 -14.79 8.04
CA ILE A 36 -17.71 -15.40 8.17
C ILE A 36 -16.78 -14.38 8.82
N LYS A 37 -16.37 -14.66 10.06
CA LYS A 37 -15.37 -13.87 10.77
C LYS A 37 -14.05 -14.62 10.83
N LEU A 38 -12.95 -13.88 10.89
CA LEU A 38 -11.63 -14.46 11.14
C LEU A 38 -11.64 -15.24 12.46
N SER A 39 -11.04 -16.42 12.45
CA SER A 39 -10.79 -17.19 13.68
C SER A 39 -9.91 -16.36 14.63
N PRO A 40 -10.00 -16.59 15.96
CA PRO A 40 -9.11 -15.93 16.91
C PRO A 40 -7.63 -16.08 16.57
N MET A 41 -7.24 -17.26 16.07
CA MET A 41 -5.88 -17.54 15.62
C MET A 41 -5.48 -16.66 14.44
N ASN A 42 -6.32 -16.54 13.40
CA ASN A 42 -5.99 -15.71 12.24
C ASN A 42 -5.94 -14.22 12.59
N LYS A 43 -6.78 -13.76 13.53
CA LYS A 43 -6.70 -12.39 14.05
C LYS A 43 -5.36 -12.13 14.71
N GLN A 44 -4.94 -13.02 15.61
CA GLN A 44 -3.64 -12.91 16.27
C GLN A 44 -2.47 -12.92 15.28
N GLU A 45 -2.55 -13.71 14.20
CA GLU A 45 -1.51 -13.68 13.15
C GLU A 45 -1.47 -12.35 12.40
N LEU A 46 -2.63 -11.75 12.10
CA LEU A 46 -2.72 -10.46 11.40
C LEU A 46 -2.35 -9.27 12.29
N GLU A 47 -2.43 -9.40 13.61
CA GLU A 47 -2.01 -8.39 14.58
C GLU A 47 -0.49 -8.38 14.82
N LYS A 48 0.26 -9.34 14.25
CA LYS A 48 1.70 -9.38 14.43
C LYS A 48 2.38 -8.29 13.60
N PRO A 49 3.32 -7.53 14.19
CA PRO A 49 4.09 -6.56 13.44
C PRO A 49 4.95 -7.24 12.37
N LEU A 50 5.19 -6.52 11.27
CA LEU A 50 6.05 -6.99 10.20
C LEU A 50 7.46 -7.24 10.73
N THR A 51 8.03 -8.36 10.29
CA THR A 51 9.42 -8.72 10.56
C THR A 51 10.32 -8.35 9.38
N LYS A 52 11.63 -8.27 9.64
CA LYS A 52 12.64 -8.10 8.58
C LYS A 52 12.56 -9.18 7.51
N THR A 53 12.25 -10.42 7.92
CA THR A 53 12.07 -11.56 7.01
C THR A 53 10.90 -11.33 6.06
N ASN A 54 9.79 -10.75 6.54
CA ASN A 54 8.65 -10.43 5.68
C ASN A 54 9.05 -9.43 4.58
N ILE A 55 9.76 -8.37 4.96
CA ILE A 55 10.24 -7.36 4.00
C ILE A 55 11.24 -7.97 3.01
N ASP A 56 12.19 -8.77 3.50
CA ASP A 56 13.17 -9.45 2.66
C ASP A 56 12.52 -10.40 1.63
N GLU A 57 11.48 -11.12 2.05
CA GLU A 57 10.71 -12.00 1.18
C GLU A 57 9.93 -11.22 0.12
N VAL A 58 9.25 -10.15 0.52
CA VAL A 58 8.50 -9.31 -0.42
C VAL A 58 9.43 -8.72 -1.48
N LEU A 59 10.56 -8.12 -1.07
CA LEU A 59 11.53 -7.52 -2.00
C LEU A 59 12.07 -8.56 -3.00
N ARG A 60 12.32 -9.78 -2.55
CA ARG A 60 12.75 -10.90 -3.41
C ARG A 60 11.67 -11.31 -4.42
N LEU A 61 10.41 -11.33 -4.00
CA LEU A 61 9.26 -11.76 -4.81
C LEU A 61 8.75 -10.68 -5.78
N LEU A 62 9.19 -9.43 -5.65
CA LEU A 62 8.79 -8.37 -6.58
C LEU A 62 9.06 -8.78 -8.04
N PRO A 63 8.11 -8.59 -8.97
CA PRO A 63 8.33 -8.96 -10.37
C PRO A 63 9.31 -7.98 -11.05
N ASN A 64 10.13 -8.47 -11.98
CA ASN A 64 10.96 -7.57 -12.80
C ASN A 64 10.16 -7.11 -14.04
N ARG A 65 10.60 -5.99 -14.64
CA ARG A 65 10.10 -5.43 -15.91
C ARG A 65 8.61 -5.04 -15.87
N LYS A 66 8.12 -4.64 -14.70
CA LYS A 66 6.81 -4.00 -14.56
C LYS A 66 6.95 -2.49 -14.72
N ALA A 67 5.87 -1.86 -15.17
CA ALA A 67 5.80 -0.40 -15.18
C ALA A 67 5.98 0.12 -13.74
N PRO A 68 6.79 1.17 -13.53
CA PRO A 68 6.99 1.75 -12.22
C PRO A 68 5.70 2.36 -11.68
N GLY A 69 5.64 2.52 -10.35
CA GLY A 69 4.54 3.19 -9.68
C GLY A 69 4.52 4.70 -9.93
N ILE A 70 3.71 5.40 -9.14
CA ILE A 70 3.59 6.88 -9.19
C ILE A 70 4.89 7.59 -8.84
N ASP A 71 5.78 6.92 -8.10
CA ASP A 71 7.10 7.41 -7.73
C ASP A 71 8.13 7.30 -8.87
N GLY A 72 7.77 6.62 -9.97
CA GLY A 72 8.66 6.37 -11.11
C GLY A 72 9.78 5.36 -10.82
N MET A 73 9.82 4.74 -9.64
CA MET A 73 10.89 3.83 -9.26
C MET A 73 10.54 2.39 -9.68
N PRO A 74 11.39 1.71 -10.47
CA PRO A 74 11.16 0.33 -10.84
C PRO A 74 11.47 -0.62 -9.68
N TYR A 75 10.88 -1.82 -9.67
CA TYR A 75 11.16 -2.82 -8.64
C TYR A 75 12.62 -3.26 -8.59
N GLU A 76 13.33 -3.23 -9.72
CA GLU A 76 14.76 -3.50 -9.82
C GLU A 76 15.61 -2.52 -9.00
N PHE A 77 15.18 -1.26 -8.86
CA PHE A 77 15.87 -0.28 -8.03
C PHE A 77 15.84 -0.70 -6.56
N TRP A 78 14.67 -1.11 -6.06
CA TRP A 78 14.51 -1.54 -4.67
C TRP A 78 15.29 -2.82 -4.36
N LYS A 79 15.31 -3.78 -5.29
CA LYS A 79 16.16 -4.99 -5.17
C LYS A 79 17.65 -4.66 -5.14
N TRP A 80 18.09 -3.80 -6.06
CA TRP A 80 19.48 -3.35 -6.11
C TRP A 80 19.88 -2.63 -4.82
N LEU A 81 19.02 -1.75 -4.29
CA LEU A 81 19.28 -1.03 -3.04
C LEU A 81 19.38 -1.98 -1.84
N GLN A 82 18.52 -3.01 -1.78
CA GLN A 82 18.59 -4.05 -0.77
C GLN A 82 19.96 -4.76 -0.80
N GLU A 83 20.40 -5.21 -1.97
CA GLU A 83 21.70 -5.87 -2.15
C GLU A 83 22.86 -4.95 -1.74
N LYS A 84 22.81 -3.67 -2.12
CA LYS A 84 23.84 -2.69 -1.74
C LYS A 84 23.88 -2.44 -0.25
N SER A 85 22.73 -2.29 0.40
CA SER A 85 22.67 -2.07 1.85
C SER A 85 23.29 -3.23 2.64
N LYS A 86 23.05 -4.48 2.20
CA LYS A 86 23.61 -5.69 2.82
C LYS A 86 25.11 -5.88 2.59
N ALA A 87 25.65 -5.33 1.50
CA ALA A 87 27.06 -5.46 1.13
C ALA A 87 28.00 -4.51 1.92
N ILE A 88 27.46 -3.54 2.67
CA ILE A 88 28.27 -2.60 3.45
C ILE A 88 28.71 -3.28 4.76
N PRO A 89 30.01 -3.46 5.01
CA PRO A 89 30.48 -4.07 6.25
C PRO A 89 30.15 -3.16 7.44
N LYS A 90 29.58 -3.74 8.50
CA LYS A 90 29.38 -3.03 9.76
C LYS A 90 30.75 -2.78 10.40
N LYS A 91 31.23 -1.54 10.34
CA LYS A 91 32.44 -1.15 11.08
C LYS A 91 32.10 -1.04 12.56
N HIS A 92 32.92 -1.63 13.42
CA HIS A 92 32.80 -1.44 14.85
C HIS A 92 33.11 0.02 15.22
N GLY A 93 32.13 0.73 15.79
CA GLY A 93 32.33 2.06 16.40
C GLY A 93 31.85 3.26 15.59
N GLU A 94 31.33 3.07 14.36
CA GLU A 94 30.61 4.11 13.60
C GLU A 94 29.11 3.80 13.58
N ASP A 95 28.28 4.82 13.33
CA ASP A 95 26.84 4.64 13.10
C ASP A 95 26.61 3.53 12.08
N SER A 96 25.69 2.61 12.39
CA SER A 96 25.41 1.45 11.53
C SER A 96 25.12 1.93 10.10
N PRO A 97 25.72 1.29 9.07
CA PRO A 97 25.41 1.64 7.69
C PRO A 97 23.91 1.48 7.42
N PHE A 98 23.40 2.28 6.49
CA PHE A 98 21.99 2.24 6.09
C PHE A 98 21.57 0.83 5.69
N ASP A 99 20.50 0.34 6.30
CA ASP A 99 19.87 -0.95 6.01
C ASP A 99 18.42 -0.69 5.53
N LEU A 100 18.16 -1.03 4.27
CA LEU A 100 16.85 -0.81 3.66
C LEU A 100 15.76 -1.64 4.34
N THR A 101 16.07 -2.88 4.70
CA THR A 101 15.12 -3.79 5.33
C THR A 101 14.71 -3.25 6.70
N ASP A 102 15.69 -2.77 7.47
CA ASP A 102 15.43 -2.15 8.79
C ASP A 102 14.60 -0.88 8.66
N CYS A 103 14.93 -0.03 7.68
CA CYS A 103 14.20 1.19 7.40
C CYS A 103 12.73 0.89 7.07
N LEU A 104 12.47 0.01 6.11
CA LEU A 104 11.11 -0.34 5.70
C LEU A 104 10.32 -1.01 6.83
N THR A 105 10.92 -1.96 7.56
CA THR A 105 10.28 -2.58 8.71
C THR A 105 9.89 -1.54 9.76
N ALA A 106 10.76 -0.57 10.07
CA ALA A 106 10.46 0.48 11.02
C ALA A 106 9.33 1.41 10.53
N VAL A 107 9.37 1.83 9.26
CA VAL A 107 8.36 2.72 8.69
C VAL A 107 6.98 2.06 8.64
N PHE A 108 6.86 0.84 8.11
CA PHE A 108 5.55 0.18 8.00
C PHE A 108 4.93 -0.13 9.37
N ASN A 109 5.73 -0.61 10.32
CA ASN A 109 5.23 -0.86 11.69
C ASN A 109 4.85 0.45 12.40
N ASN A 110 5.54 1.56 12.12
CA ASN A 110 5.17 2.87 12.64
C ASN A 110 3.82 3.32 12.08
N ILE A 111 3.61 3.19 10.77
CA ILE A 111 2.35 3.52 10.10
C ILE A 111 1.21 2.64 10.62
N GLU A 112 1.44 1.34 10.79
CA GLU A 112 0.43 0.42 11.34
C GLU A 112 -0.02 0.84 12.74
N LYS A 113 0.93 1.28 13.58
CA LYS A 113 0.66 1.68 14.96
C LYS A 113 0.07 3.09 15.10
N HIS A 114 0.49 4.02 14.25
CA HIS A 114 0.21 5.45 14.41
C HIS A 114 -0.66 6.06 13.30
N GLY A 115 -0.97 5.27 12.27
CA GLY A 115 -1.61 5.75 11.06
C GLY A 115 -0.64 6.44 10.10
N VAL A 116 -1.19 6.87 8.97
CA VAL A 116 -0.46 7.61 7.93
C VAL A 116 -0.50 9.11 8.27
N LEU A 117 0.58 9.83 7.97
CA LEU A 117 0.57 11.30 8.05
C LEU A 117 -0.47 11.87 7.08
N ASN A 118 -1.33 12.77 7.58
CA ASN A 118 -2.47 13.31 6.82
C ASN A 118 -2.07 13.96 5.48
N ASP A 119 -0.88 14.59 5.43
CA ASP A 119 -0.38 15.29 4.24
C ASP A 119 0.57 14.43 3.38
N SER A 120 0.71 13.14 3.71
CA SER A 120 1.56 12.24 2.93
C SER A 120 0.78 11.56 1.82
N GLY A 121 1.36 11.52 0.62
CA GLY A 121 0.83 10.75 -0.52
C GLY A 121 0.96 9.23 -0.36
N PHE A 122 1.25 8.71 0.84
CA PHE A 122 1.55 7.30 1.07
C PHE A 122 0.36 6.37 0.72
N ALA A 123 -0.87 6.83 1.01
CA ALA A 123 -2.09 6.10 0.71
C ALA A 123 -2.73 6.51 -0.64
N GLU A 124 -2.04 7.32 -1.44
CA GLU A 124 -2.53 7.70 -2.77
C GLU A 124 -2.39 6.50 -3.72
N GLY A 125 -3.47 5.75 -3.88
CA GLY A 125 -3.61 4.76 -4.93
C GLY A 125 -4.12 5.38 -6.22
N LEU A 126 -3.56 4.98 -7.36
CA LEU A 126 -4.20 5.23 -8.65
C LEU A 126 -5.43 4.33 -8.76
N LEU A 127 -6.62 4.91 -8.59
CA LEU A 127 -7.85 4.23 -9.01
C LEU A 127 -7.85 4.20 -10.54
N HIS A 128 -7.45 3.08 -11.14
CA HIS A 128 -7.62 2.89 -12.57
C HIS A 128 -9.05 2.40 -12.81
N PRO A 129 -9.93 3.18 -13.48
CA PRO A 129 -11.20 2.63 -13.91
C PRO A 129 -10.89 1.47 -14.84
N LEU A 130 -11.15 0.24 -14.40
CA LEU A 130 -11.13 -0.93 -15.26
C LEU A 130 -12.34 -0.87 -16.20
N TYR A 131 -12.39 0.11 -17.08
CA TYR A 131 -13.31 0.08 -18.21
C TYR A 131 -12.73 -0.88 -19.25
N LYS A 132 -12.89 -2.19 -19.00
CA LYS A 132 -12.85 -3.16 -20.09
C LYS A 132 -14.13 -2.98 -20.89
N LYS A 133 -14.09 -2.08 -21.86
CA LYS A 133 -15.05 -2.12 -22.96
C LYS A 133 -14.93 -3.49 -23.60
N ASN A 134 -15.91 -4.36 -23.41
CA ASN A 134 -16.08 -5.54 -24.26
C ASN A 134 -16.46 -5.02 -25.65
N ASP A 135 -15.49 -4.53 -26.41
CA ASP A 135 -15.66 -4.27 -27.83
C ASP A 135 -15.67 -5.63 -28.56
N ARG A 136 -16.89 -6.17 -28.62
CA ARG A 136 -17.44 -7.25 -29.47
C ARG A 136 -16.99 -8.68 -29.21
#